data_AF-A0A933I586-F1
#
_entry.id   AF-A0A933I586-F1
#
_cell.length_a   1.000
_cell.length_b   1.000
_cell.length_c   1.000
_cell.angle_alpha   90.00
_cell.angle_beta   90.00
_cell.angle_gamma   90.00
#
_symmetry.space_group_name_H-M   'P 1'
#
loop_
_entity.id
_entity.type
_entity.pdbx_description
1 polymer ?
#
loop_
_entity_poly.entity_id
_entity_poly.type
_entity_poly.pdbx_seq_one_letter_code
_entity_poly.pdbx_strand_id
1 'polypeptide(L)'
;MKITFKQTFKKKFIAGLFVLIPITVTLSVLIWFFRIIDGLLGQFYDNLLGFHTAGLGFVTIILLIFLAGTISTNVFGKKVLTLVEKWLLHIPVVKGIYTPIKQMVDAFSPENKSAFKKFVIVEYPRTGVYSFGFLTKECYPHQQFISRRRRAF
;
A
#
# COMPACT_ATOMS: atom_id res chain seq x y z
N MET A 1 -29.46 42.18 -14.02
CA MET A 1 -28.42 41.35 -13.38
C MET A 1 -29.06 40.30 -12.45
N LYS A 2 -29.64 39.21 -13.01
CA LYS A 2 -30.24 38.11 -12.21
C LYS A 2 -29.19 37.03 -11.98
N ILE A 3 -28.26 37.26 -11.06
CA ILE A 3 -27.23 36.26 -10.76
C ILE A 3 -27.85 35.13 -9.94
N THR A 4 -27.59 33.92 -10.40
CA THR A 4 -28.28 32.67 -10.13
C THR A 4 -28.11 32.15 -8.69
N PHE A 5 -28.90 32.66 -7.74
CA PHE A 5 -28.92 32.19 -6.33
C PHE A 5 -29.04 30.65 -6.20
N LYS A 6 -29.85 30.02 -7.05
CA LYS A 6 -30.02 28.56 -7.11
C LYS A 6 -28.74 27.81 -7.50
N GLN A 7 -27.87 28.39 -8.34
CA GLN A 7 -26.59 27.77 -8.72
C GLN A 7 -25.57 27.89 -7.59
N THR A 8 -25.52 29.02 -6.88
CA THR A 8 -24.62 29.21 -5.73
C THR A 8 -24.95 28.26 -4.59
N PHE A 9 -26.24 28.06 -4.28
CA PHE A 9 -26.67 27.09 -3.27
C PHE A 9 -26.29 25.65 -3.66
N LYS A 10 -26.59 25.23 -4.89
CA LYS A 10 -26.22 23.90 -5.40
C LYS A 10 -24.71 23.65 -5.31
N LYS A 11 -23.89 24.61 -5.72
CA LYS A 11 -22.42 24.50 -5.65
C LYS A 11 -21.93 24.30 -4.22
N LYS A 12 -22.45 25.06 -3.25
CA LYS A 12 -22.08 24.93 -1.83
C LYS A 12 -22.56 23.60 -1.22
N PHE A 13 -23.78 23.17 -1.55
CA PHE A 13 -24.32 21.89 -1.09
C PHE A 13 -23.52 20.70 -1.64
N ILE A 14 -23.19 20.70 -2.94
CA ILE A 14 -22.37 19.67 -3.57
C ILE A 14 -20.97 19.66 -2.94
N ALA A 15 -20.36 20.83 -2.71
CA ALA A 15 -19.07 20.93 -2.04
C ALA A 15 -19.13 20.35 -0.61
N GLY A 16 -20.17 20.68 0.17
CA GLY A 16 -20.37 20.11 1.51
C GLY A 16 -20.55 18.60 1.51
N LEU A 17 -21.31 18.06 0.54
CA LEU A 17 -21.48 16.63 0.36
C LEU A 17 -20.14 15.94 0.02
N PHE A 18 -19.35 16.51 -0.90
CA PHE A 18 -18.03 16.00 -1.25
C PHE A 18 -17.06 15.96 -0.07
N VAL A 19 -17.15 16.91 0.86
CA VAL A 19 -16.33 16.93 2.09
C VAL A 19 -16.80 15.86 3.09
N LEU A 20 -18.11 15.62 3.19
CA LEU A 20 -18.67 14.64 4.12
C LEU A 20 -18.48 13.19 3.66
N ILE A 21 -18.57 12.91 2.35
CA ILE A 21 -18.39 11.56 1.78
C ILE A 21 -17.17 10.83 2.35
N PRO A 22 -15.93 11.36 2.27
CA PRO A 22 -14.75 10.65 2.76
C PRO A 22 -14.82 10.39 4.27
N ILE A 23 -15.37 11.31 5.06
CA ILE A 23 -15.52 11.15 6.52
C ILE A 23 -16.54 10.05 6.84
N THR A 24 -17.68 10.05 6.15
CA THR A 24 -18.70 9.02 6.36
C THR A 24 -18.21 7.64 5.94
N VAL A 25 -17.48 7.56 4.82
CA VAL A 25 -16.89 6.31 4.34
C VAL A 25 -15.85 5.77 5.33
N THR A 26 -14.94 6.60 5.83
CA THR A 26 -13.92 6.15 6.80
C THR A 26 -14.56 5.65 8.09
N LEU A 27 -15.55 6.38 8.64
CA LEU A 27 -16.27 5.94 9.85
C LEU A 27 -17.03 4.62 9.61
N SER A 28 -17.70 4.49 8.47
CA SER A 28 -18.45 3.28 8.13
C SER A 28 -17.54 2.06 7.99
N VAL A 29 -16.41 2.20 7.29
CA VAL A 29 -15.40 1.14 7.15
C VAL A 29 -14.83 0.76 8.50
N LEU A 30 -14.53 1.74 9.36
CA LEU A 30 -13.99 1.48 10.69
C LEU A 30 -14.97 0.66 11.53
N ILE A 31 -16.23 1.11 11.63
CA ILE A 31 -17.28 0.40 12.39
C ILE A 31 -17.50 -1.01 11.83
N TRP A 32 -17.53 -1.17 10.51
CA TRP A 32 -17.69 -2.48 9.87
C TRP A 32 -16.52 -3.42 10.21
N PHE A 33 -15.29 -2.90 10.17
CA PHE A 33 -14.10 -3.66 10.51
C PHE A 33 -14.07 -4.10 11.98
N PHE A 34 -14.39 -3.20 12.91
CA PHE A 34 -14.53 -3.52 14.33
C PHE A 34 -15.56 -4.64 14.55
N ARG A 35 -16.73 -4.55 13.92
CA ARG A 35 -17.76 -5.60 14.04
C ARG A 35 -17.29 -6.97 13.56
N ILE A 36 -16.45 -7.04 12.53
CA ILE A 36 -15.87 -8.31 12.06
C ILE A 36 -14.91 -8.87 13.11
N ILE A 37 -14.03 -8.03 13.64
CA ILE A 37 -13.05 -8.44 14.66
C ILE A 37 -13.76 -8.87 15.93
N ASP A 38 -14.68 -8.06 16.43
CA ASP A 38 -15.48 -8.37 17.62
C ASP A 38 -16.37 -9.60 17.37
N GLY A 39 -16.81 -9.87 16.15
CA GLY A 39 -17.51 -11.11 15.81
C GLY A 39 -16.61 -12.35 15.84
N LEU A 40 -15.39 -12.26 15.32
CA LEU A 40 -14.42 -13.36 15.29
C LEU A 40 -13.80 -13.66 16.65
N LEU A 41 -13.52 -12.60 17.43
CA LEU A 41 -12.81 -12.70 18.69
C LEU A 41 -13.72 -12.50 19.90
N GLY A 42 -14.95 -12.01 19.72
CA GLY A 42 -15.93 -11.86 20.81
C GLY A 42 -16.20 -13.16 21.53
N GLN A 43 -16.31 -14.28 20.80
CA GLN A 43 -16.42 -15.60 21.42
C GLN A 43 -15.19 -16.00 22.25
N PHE A 44 -13.99 -15.57 21.84
CA PHE A 44 -12.77 -15.76 22.62
C PHE A 44 -12.73 -14.83 23.85
N TYR A 45 -13.20 -13.60 23.72
CA TYR A 45 -13.25 -12.62 24.81
C TYR A 45 -14.32 -12.96 25.85
N ASP A 46 -15.51 -13.37 25.44
CA ASP A 46 -16.61 -13.73 26.35
C ASP A 46 -16.25 -14.96 27.19
N ASN A 47 -15.57 -15.94 26.59
CA ASN A 47 -15.11 -17.14 27.31
C ASN A 47 -13.92 -16.89 28.25
N LEU A 48 -13.10 -15.84 28.01
CA LEU A 48 -11.87 -15.59 28.77
C LEU A 48 -12.00 -14.45 29.80
N LEU A 49 -12.81 -13.43 29.52
CA LEU A 49 -12.88 -12.19 30.31
C LEU A 49 -14.28 -11.89 30.87
N GLY A 50 -15.35 -12.52 30.38
CA GLY A 50 -16.70 -12.42 30.95
C GLY A 50 -17.37 -11.03 30.91
N PHE A 51 -16.72 -10.03 30.30
CA PHE A 51 -17.26 -8.68 30.15
C PHE A 51 -16.97 -8.13 28.75
N HIS A 52 -17.97 -7.45 28.17
CA HIS A 52 -17.85 -6.75 26.90
C HIS A 52 -17.16 -5.40 27.12
N THR A 53 -15.82 -5.39 27.15
CA THR A 53 -15.06 -4.16 27.41
C THR A 53 -14.97 -3.31 26.15
N ALA A 54 -15.64 -2.14 26.18
CA ALA A 54 -15.48 -1.12 25.15
C ALA A 54 -14.00 -0.70 25.06
N GLY A 55 -13.35 -0.96 23.91
CA GLY A 55 -11.94 -0.64 23.66
C GLY A 55 -11.04 -1.84 23.35
N LEU A 56 -11.50 -3.07 23.58
CA LEU A 56 -10.73 -4.28 23.25
C LEU A 56 -10.38 -4.35 21.77
N GLY A 57 -11.34 -4.08 20.88
CA GLY A 57 -11.09 -4.09 19.44
C GLY A 57 -9.93 -3.17 19.01
N PHE A 58 -9.69 -2.05 19.69
CA PHE A 58 -8.59 -1.14 19.33
C PHE A 58 -7.23 -1.76 19.66
N VAL A 59 -7.13 -2.38 20.84
CA VAL A 59 -5.94 -3.14 21.26
C VAL A 59 -5.72 -4.33 20.32
N THR A 60 -6.78 -5.04 19.96
CA THR A 60 -6.74 -6.16 19.02
C THR A 60 -6.21 -5.74 17.66
N ILE A 61 -6.66 -4.61 17.12
CA ILE A 61 -6.17 -4.08 15.84
C ILE A 61 -4.68 -3.77 15.92
N ILE A 62 -4.22 -3.12 16.98
CA ILE A 62 -2.79 -2.83 17.18
C ILE A 62 -2.00 -4.14 17.20
N LEU A 63 -2.46 -5.13 17.95
CA LEU A 63 -1.82 -6.44 18.05
C LEU A 63 -1.78 -7.16 16.69
N LEU A 64 -2.88 -7.10 15.92
CA LEU A 64 -2.99 -7.74 14.62
C LEU A 64 -2.06 -7.06 13.59
N ILE A 65 -1.98 -5.74 13.59
CA ILE A 65 -1.03 -4.98 12.77
C ILE A 65 0.41 -5.34 13.14
N PHE A 66 0.72 -5.44 14.43
CA PHE A 66 2.05 -5.83 14.89
C PHE A 66 2.41 -7.25 14.42
N LEU A 67 1.52 -8.22 14.62
CA LEU A 67 1.70 -9.60 14.15
C LEU A 67 1.88 -9.67 12.64
N ALA A 68 1.04 -8.97 11.88
CA ALA A 68 1.14 -8.92 10.42
C ALA A 68 2.49 -8.33 9.97
N GLY A 69 2.97 -7.29 10.66
CA GLY A 69 4.29 -6.71 10.44
C GLY A 69 5.42 -7.71 10.71
N THR A 70 5.40 -8.39 11.85
CA THR A 70 6.39 -9.42 12.20
C THR A 70 6.40 -10.59 11.22
N ILE A 71 5.23 -11.01 10.74
CA ILE A 71 5.13 -12.04 9.71
C ILE A 71 5.75 -11.53 8.40
N SER A 72 5.43 -10.30 8.00
CA SER A 72 5.94 -9.69 6.76
C SER A 72 7.46 -9.54 6.71
N THR A 73 8.12 -9.31 7.85
CA THR A 73 9.59 -9.20 7.90
C THR A 73 10.29 -10.56 7.84
N ASN A 74 9.63 -11.63 8.26
CA ASN A 74 10.21 -12.97 8.24
C ASN A 74 10.20 -13.58 6.83
N VAL A 75 11.26 -14.32 6.46
CA VAL A 75 11.41 -14.94 5.13
C VAL A 75 10.26 -15.91 4.83
N PHE A 76 9.83 -16.67 5.84
CA PHE A 76 8.67 -17.56 5.72
C PHE A 76 7.38 -16.78 5.46
N GLY A 77 7.17 -15.68 6.19
CA GLY A 77 5.96 -14.88 6.03
C GLY A 77 5.90 -14.16 4.69
N LYS A 78 7.04 -13.69 4.14
CA LYS A 78 7.10 -13.18 2.75
C LYS A 78 6.63 -14.24 1.74
N LYS A 79 7.06 -15.49 1.91
CA LYS A 79 6.67 -16.60 1.02
C LYS A 79 5.18 -16.93 1.16
N VAL A 80 4.63 -16.94 2.37
CA VAL A 80 3.20 -17.13 2.61
C VAL A 80 2.37 -15.99 1.99
N LEU A 81 2.79 -14.73 2.19
CA LEU A 81 2.09 -13.56 1.64
C LEU A 81 1.99 -13.62 0.12
N THR A 82 3.11 -13.94 -0.56
CA THR A 82 3.12 -14.06 -2.03
C THR A 82 2.28 -15.23 -2.55
N LEU A 83 2.15 -16.32 -1.78
CA LEU A 83 1.22 -17.40 -2.11
C LEU A 83 -0.22 -16.90 -2.00
N VAL A 84 -0.61 -16.36 -0.84
CA VAL A 84 -1.97 -15.84 -0.60
C VAL A 84 -2.35 -14.79 -1.64
N GLU A 85 -1.45 -13.89 -1.98
CA GLU A 85 -1.65 -12.89 -3.04
C GLU A 85 -1.94 -13.54 -4.40
N LYS A 86 -1.17 -14.56 -4.81
CA LYS A 86 -1.45 -15.30 -6.05
C LYS A 86 -2.82 -15.97 -6.04
N TRP A 87 -3.23 -16.52 -4.90
CA TRP A 87 -4.56 -17.09 -4.72
C TRP A 87 -5.67 -16.02 -4.86
N LEU A 88 -5.51 -14.85 -4.24
CA LEU A 88 -6.43 -13.72 -4.36
C LEU A 88 -6.56 -13.21 -5.80
N LEU A 89 -5.44 -13.12 -6.52
CA LEU A 89 -5.41 -12.65 -7.91
C LEU A 89 -6.10 -13.61 -8.89
N HIS A 90 -6.41 -14.83 -8.47
CA HIS A 90 -7.18 -15.79 -9.26
C HIS A 90 -8.67 -15.45 -9.30
N ILE A 91 -9.18 -14.70 -8.31
CA ILE A 91 -10.58 -14.30 -8.24
C ILE A 91 -10.76 -12.97 -9.00
N PRO A 92 -11.50 -12.94 -10.12
CA PRO A 92 -11.57 -11.76 -11.01
C PRO A 92 -12.03 -10.48 -10.31
N VAL A 93 -13.00 -10.61 -9.39
CA VAL A 93 -13.56 -9.49 -8.62
C VAL A 93 -12.53 -8.92 -7.64
N VAL A 94 -11.80 -9.79 -6.92
CA VAL A 94 -10.80 -9.38 -5.93
C VAL A 94 -9.61 -8.72 -6.61
N LYS A 95 -9.16 -9.27 -7.74
CA LYS A 95 -8.07 -8.74 -8.54
C LYS A 95 -8.28 -7.26 -8.92
N GLY A 96 -9.49 -6.89 -9.33
CA GLY A 96 -9.81 -5.51 -9.74
C GLY A 96 -9.62 -4.46 -8.64
N ILE A 97 -9.76 -4.85 -7.37
CA ILE A 97 -9.67 -3.94 -6.21
C ILE A 97 -8.29 -4.05 -5.55
N TYR A 98 -7.77 -5.27 -5.39
CA TYR A 98 -6.51 -5.53 -4.70
C TYR A 98 -5.30 -4.99 -5.47
N THR A 99 -5.25 -5.18 -6.80
CA THR A 99 -4.09 -4.77 -7.61
C THR A 99 -3.81 -3.27 -7.57
N PRO A 100 -4.79 -2.36 -7.76
CA PRO A 100 -4.53 -0.92 -7.66
C PRO A 100 -4.06 -0.49 -6.26
N ILE A 101 -4.65 -1.05 -5.20
CA ILE A 101 -4.28 -0.75 -3.81
C ILE A 101 -2.83 -1.20 -3.55
N LYS A 102 -2.49 -2.43 -3.97
CA LYS A 102 -1.15 -2.99 -3.81
C LYS A 102 -0.09 -2.15 -4.54
N GLN A 103 -0.39 -1.71 -5.76
CA GLN A 103 0.50 -0.84 -6.54
C GLN A 103 0.75 0.50 -5.84
N MET A 104 -0.28 1.12 -5.26
CA MET A 104 -0.12 2.35 -4.48
C MET A 104 0.77 2.10 -3.27
N VAL A 105 0.50 1.05 -2.48
CA VAL A 105 1.30 0.72 -1.30
C VAL A 105 2.76 0.43 -1.67
N ASP A 106 3.01 -0.35 -2.72
CA ASP A 106 4.35 -0.69 -3.17
C ASP A 106 5.12 0.55 -3.69
N ALA A 107 4.44 1.50 -4.33
CA ALA A 107 5.05 2.76 -4.75
C ALA A 107 5.55 3.60 -3.56
N PHE A 108 4.89 3.52 -2.40
CA PHE A 108 5.33 4.19 -1.18
C PHE A 108 6.32 3.36 -0.33
N SER A 109 6.62 2.12 -0.74
CA SER A 109 7.52 1.22 -0.01
C SER A 109 8.95 1.78 0.05
N PRO A 110 9.64 1.70 1.22
CA PRO A 110 11.03 2.16 1.36
C PRO A 110 12.00 1.49 0.39
N GLU A 111 11.77 0.23 0.00
CA GLU A 111 12.62 -0.51 -0.93
C GLU A 111 12.67 0.15 -2.33
N ASN A 112 11.55 0.72 -2.78
CA ASN A 112 11.46 1.41 -4.09
C ASN A 112 12.03 2.84 -4.07
N LYS A 113 12.21 3.45 -2.89
CA LYS A 113 12.78 4.81 -2.77
C LYS A 113 14.24 4.89 -3.20
N SER A 114 15.00 3.79 -3.21
CA SER A 114 16.43 3.82 -3.58
C SER A 114 16.64 3.97 -5.10
N ALA A 115 15.80 3.33 -5.92
CA ALA A 115 15.95 3.30 -7.37
C ALA A 115 15.57 4.64 -8.06
N PHE A 116 14.68 5.44 -7.47
CA PHE A 116 14.23 6.71 -8.06
C PHE A 116 15.02 7.95 -7.61
N LYS A 117 15.98 7.81 -6.68
CA LYS A 117 16.62 8.97 -6.03
C LYS A 117 18.00 9.37 -6.55
N LYS A 118 18.64 8.57 -7.40
CA LYS A 118 19.95 8.93 -7.94
C LYS A 118 19.81 9.60 -9.31
N PHE A 119 19.67 10.92 -9.28
CA PHE A 119 19.85 11.76 -10.45
C PHE A 119 21.34 11.84 -10.76
N VAL A 120 21.73 11.44 -11.97
CA VAL A 120 23.12 11.44 -12.42
C VAL A 120 23.26 12.37 -13.62
N ILE A 121 24.40 13.05 -13.66
CA ILE A 121 24.83 13.84 -14.79
C ILE A 121 25.91 13.03 -15.49
N VAL A 122 25.71 12.74 -16.76
CA VAL A 122 26.66 11.96 -17.57
C VAL A 122 27.05 12.79 -18.78
N GLU A 123 28.35 12.81 -19.08
CA GLU A 123 28.88 13.45 -20.27
C GLU A 123 28.54 12.60 -21.50
N TYR A 124 27.61 13.08 -22.32
CA TYR A 124 27.10 12.40 -23.52
C TYR A 124 26.38 13.43 -24.40
N PRO A 125 26.54 13.40 -25.74
CA PRO A 125 27.29 12.43 -26.54
C PRO A 125 28.77 12.78 -26.80
N ARG A 126 29.24 13.98 -26.43
CA ARG A 126 30.61 14.46 -26.68
C ARG A 126 31.11 15.29 -25.51
N THR A 127 32.43 15.45 -25.43
CA THR A 127 33.06 16.14 -24.31
C THR A 127 32.55 17.58 -24.19
N GLY A 128 32.25 18.00 -22.96
CA GLY A 128 31.62 19.29 -22.64
C GLY A 128 30.10 19.34 -22.78
N VAL A 129 29.42 18.23 -23.16
CA VAL A 129 27.95 18.14 -23.24
C VAL A 129 27.43 17.18 -22.18
N TYR A 130 26.57 17.69 -21.29
CA TYR A 130 26.02 16.93 -20.18
C TYR A 130 24.57 16.55 -20.42
N SER A 131 24.25 15.29 -20.15
CA SER A 131 22.91 14.72 -20.20
C SER A 131 22.46 14.32 -18.80
N PHE A 132 21.18 14.53 -18.52
CA PHE A 132 20.55 14.14 -17.26
C PHE A 132 19.96 12.74 -17.36
N GLY A 133 20.13 11.93 -16.31
CA GLY A 133 19.60 10.58 -16.27
C GLY A 133 19.23 10.13 -14.86
N PHE A 134 18.36 9.12 -14.78
CA PHE A 134 18.05 8.42 -13.53
C PHE A 134 18.85 7.13 -13.47
N LEU A 135 19.56 6.90 -12.37
CA LEU A 135 20.31 5.66 -12.15
C LEU A 135 19.35 4.51 -11.85
N THR A 136 19.12 3.63 -12.83
CA THR A 136 18.20 2.49 -12.69
C THR A 136 18.84 1.29 -11.98
N LYS A 137 20.17 1.10 -12.11
CA LYS A 137 20.91 0.00 -11.50
C LYS A 137 22.41 0.32 -11.39
N GLU A 138 23.03 -0.06 -10.28
CA GLU A 138 24.49 -0.02 -10.13
C GLU A 138 25.11 -1.30 -10.70
N CYS A 139 26.05 -1.15 -11.63
CA CYS A 139 26.80 -2.26 -12.21
C CYS A 139 28.24 -2.22 -11.70
N TYR A 140 28.63 -3.22 -10.90
CA TYR A 140 30.02 -3.38 -10.49
C TYR A 140 30.82 -4.08 -11.60
N PRO A 141 31.90 -3.48 -12.12
CA PRO A 141 32.68 -4.03 -13.24
C PRO A 141 33.19 -5.46 -13.00
N HIS A 142 33.40 -5.85 -11.74
CA HIS A 142 34.01 -7.12 -11.40
C HIS A 142 33.13 -8.36 -11.71
N GLN A 143 31.80 -8.24 -11.69
CA GLN A 143 30.89 -9.40 -11.91
C GLN A 143 30.57 -9.67 -13.39
N GLN A 144 30.83 -8.72 -14.28
CA GLN A 144 30.49 -8.84 -15.70
C GLN A 144 31.47 -9.76 -16.47
N PHE A 145 32.74 -9.82 -16.04
CA PHE A 145 33.76 -10.68 -16.66
C PHE A 145 33.48 -12.18 -16.43
N ILE A 146 32.88 -12.56 -15.30
CA ILE A 146 32.59 -13.97 -14.97
C ILE A 146 31.34 -14.48 -15.71
N SER A 147 30.33 -13.63 -15.90
CA SER A 147 29.07 -14.04 -16.56
C SER A 147 29.16 -14.12 -18.09
N ARG A 148 30.07 -13.36 -18.72
CA ARG A 148 30.34 -13.47 -20.18
C ARG A 148 31.14 -14.72 -20.55
N ARG A 149 32.03 -15.22 -19.67
CA ARG A 149 32.80 -16.45 -19.93
C ARG A 149 31.96 -17.74 -19.89
N ARG A 150 30.82 -17.75 -19.19
CA ARG A 150 29.91 -18.91 -19.10
C ARG A 150 28.88 -19.02 -20.23
N ARG A 151 28.73 -18.02 -21.09
CA ARG A 151 27.84 -18.06 -22.27
C ARG A 151 28.58 -18.32 -23.58
N ALA A 152 29.90 -18.53 -23.51
CA ALA A 152 30.75 -18.88 -24.63
C ALA A 152 31.14 -20.38 -24.66
N PHE A 153 30.47 -21.20 -23.85
CA PHE A 153 30.55 -22.66 -23.85
C PHE A 153 29.13 -23.24 -23.79
#